data_AF-A0AAJ7C031-F1
#
_entry.id   AF-A0AAJ7C031-F1
#
_cell.length_a   1.000
_cell.length_b   1.000
_cell.length_c   1.000
_cell.angle_alpha   90.00
_cell.angle_beta   90.00
_cell.angle_gamma   90.00
#
_symmetry.space_group_name_H-M   'P 1'
#
loop_
_entity.id
_entity.type
_entity.pdbx_description
1 polymer ?
#
loop_
_entity_poly.entity_id
_entity_poly.type
_entity_poly.pdbx_seq_one_letter_code
_entity_poly.pdbx_strand_id
1 'polypeptide(L)'
;MGRNQQVYPTMHSTYYLKPGQTLQNTKISERPLVLVTSKSAYNRMVDYASENERKAMMAEKAAIKMAKLRQATYEMSKNWDNTVENIKKRRTEELLAKRKEEQAARADFIKEMAAKNAADRMEVVKEARKLLLYKKPQCRLILGALITSECFRERDAQVAFQKTIESVDKERDMEYASLIQKDVINYQEEERQKAEEQAKKNKEHGIQLKKQIDQMERDLKRMQMKELEYGKKNLENIARELEHIKKCETEQIQSRKKKLTQLFTEAIEEKKRYELQMKQEEECENRALEVLAKAKKRIDQIHKQKHQEELNERAKHAADIAKKCAAVRKSREAQEEESIRKALEKREAIELKKIESRKKYEEELHIEMEKYRAEVEEMRKKREIENHILKDWERFQRIKRNEYDEKKKQELLERERKVKIENGAALRKQMAEKEAERKRELMLEGNSTHFKEMIQKTNEKILAYGEEVLKESEGVRPLFPILKAIQQFKKDNNLLPPKRYEEAPTLVERRRKIRPQCTNSIPEEKIHYL
;
A
#
# COMPACT_ATOMS: atom_id res chain seq x y z
N MET A 1 133.60 32.55 -121.27
CA MET A 1 134.88 32.42 -120.53
C MET A 1 134.76 31.27 -119.55
N GLY A 2 135.07 30.05 -119.99
CA GLY A 2 135.07 28.87 -119.13
C GLY A 2 136.23 28.93 -118.15
N ARG A 3 135.94 28.98 -116.84
CA ARG A 3 136.93 28.70 -115.80
C ARG A 3 136.62 27.31 -115.26
N ASN A 4 137.46 26.35 -115.65
CA ASN A 4 137.65 25.12 -114.90
C ASN A 4 138.07 25.52 -113.47
N GLN A 5 137.14 25.45 -112.52
CA GLN A 5 137.45 25.50 -111.10
C GLN A 5 136.90 24.23 -110.47
N GLN A 6 137.81 23.52 -109.83
CA GLN A 6 137.68 22.19 -109.25
C GLN A 6 136.39 22.04 -108.41
N VAL A 7 135.63 20.99 -108.69
CA VAL A 7 134.47 20.58 -107.88
C VAL A 7 134.99 19.96 -106.60
N TYR A 8 134.89 20.68 -105.47
CA TYR A 8 135.06 20.11 -104.14
C TYR A 8 133.76 19.43 -103.70
N PRO A 9 133.79 18.19 -103.17
CA PRO A 9 132.57 17.52 -102.69
C PRO A 9 131.94 18.28 -101.51
N THR A 10 130.63 18.56 -101.61
CA THR A 10 129.79 19.36 -100.67
C THR A 10 129.68 18.76 -99.27
N MET A 11 129.93 17.47 -99.13
CA MET A 11 130.16 16.82 -97.85
C MET A 11 131.28 15.82 -98.06
N HIS A 12 132.28 15.87 -97.20
CA HIS A 12 133.34 14.88 -97.22
C HIS A 12 133.61 14.38 -95.81
N SER A 13 133.88 13.08 -95.71
CA SER A 13 134.33 12.46 -94.48
C SER A 13 135.84 12.59 -94.40
N THR A 14 136.33 13.27 -93.37
CA THR A 14 137.75 13.37 -93.07
C THR A 14 138.02 12.87 -91.67
N TYR A 15 139.21 12.31 -91.45
CA TYR A 15 139.65 11.98 -90.11
C TYR A 15 140.00 13.26 -89.38
N TYR A 16 139.42 13.43 -88.19
CA TYR A 16 139.77 14.55 -87.33
C TYR A 16 141.09 14.26 -86.62
N LEU A 17 142.10 15.08 -86.88
CA LEU A 17 143.40 15.02 -86.22
C LEU A 17 143.51 16.16 -85.21
N LYS A 18 143.91 15.84 -83.98
CA LYS A 18 144.18 16.87 -82.96
C LYS A 18 145.47 17.62 -83.32
N PRO A 19 145.59 18.93 -82.98
CA PRO A 19 146.76 19.73 -83.31
C PRO A 19 148.08 19.07 -82.85
N GLY A 20 149.10 19.02 -83.71
CA GLY A 20 150.39 18.38 -83.44
C GLY A 20 150.51 16.91 -83.87
N GLN A 21 149.41 16.25 -84.21
CA GLN A 21 149.43 14.88 -84.75
C GLN A 21 149.44 14.89 -86.28
N THR A 22 150.31 14.08 -86.88
CA THR A 22 150.32 13.82 -88.33
C THR A 22 149.78 12.43 -88.64
N LEU A 23 149.34 12.24 -89.88
CA LEU A 23 148.84 10.95 -90.40
C LEU A 23 149.88 9.83 -90.35
N GLN A 24 151.16 10.13 -90.14
CA GLN A 24 152.22 9.12 -90.05
C GLN A 24 152.49 8.68 -88.60
N ASN A 25 152.25 9.55 -87.61
CA ASN A 25 152.57 9.28 -86.20
C ASN A 25 151.39 8.75 -85.36
N THR A 26 150.19 8.60 -85.94
CA THR A 26 148.99 8.11 -85.22
C THR A 26 148.41 6.87 -85.87
N LYS A 27 148.07 5.84 -85.07
CA LYS A 27 147.45 4.61 -85.57
C LYS A 27 146.02 4.88 -86.09
N ILE A 28 145.59 4.12 -87.10
CA ILE A 28 144.30 4.33 -87.79
C ILE A 28 143.09 4.18 -86.85
N SER A 29 143.16 3.31 -85.84
CA SER A 29 142.06 3.06 -84.89
C SER A 29 141.70 4.24 -84.00
N GLU A 30 142.62 5.18 -83.81
CA GLU A 30 142.43 6.36 -82.94
C GLU A 30 141.91 7.58 -83.71
N ARG A 31 141.60 7.43 -85.02
CA ARG A 31 141.15 8.51 -85.89
C ARG A 31 139.61 8.51 -86.00
N PRO A 32 138.87 9.41 -85.31
CA PRO A 32 137.44 9.52 -85.50
C PRO A 32 137.12 10.12 -86.88
N LEU A 33 136.21 9.46 -87.61
CA LEU A 33 135.71 9.92 -88.90
C LEU A 33 134.66 11.01 -88.66
N VAL A 34 134.87 12.20 -89.20
CA VAL A 34 133.93 13.32 -89.07
C VAL A 34 133.44 13.73 -90.45
N LEU A 35 132.13 13.92 -90.57
CA LEU A 35 131.50 14.45 -91.78
C LEU A 35 131.53 15.98 -91.72
N VAL A 36 132.30 16.61 -92.59
CA VAL A 36 132.32 18.07 -92.72
C VAL A 36 131.22 18.46 -93.70
N THR A 37 130.29 19.30 -93.27
CA THR A 37 129.15 19.77 -94.07
C THR A 37 129.01 21.28 -93.99
N SER A 38 128.33 21.90 -94.96
CA SER A 38 128.00 23.33 -94.87
C SER A 38 126.89 23.59 -93.83
N LYS A 39 126.97 24.73 -93.13
CA LYS A 39 125.98 25.16 -92.13
C LYS A 39 124.53 25.15 -92.65
N SER A 40 124.34 25.42 -93.94
CA SER A 40 123.02 25.43 -94.58
C SER A 40 122.37 24.04 -94.64
N ALA A 41 123.16 22.99 -94.85
CA ALA A 41 122.67 21.62 -94.92
C ALA A 41 122.27 21.12 -93.53
N TYR A 42 123.04 21.49 -92.50
CA TYR A 42 122.73 21.18 -91.11
C TYR A 42 121.38 21.77 -90.65
N ASN A 43 121.13 23.05 -90.93
CA ASN A 43 119.86 23.68 -90.53
C ASN A 43 118.63 23.02 -91.17
N ARG A 44 118.70 22.61 -92.45
CA ARG A 44 117.59 21.88 -93.08
C ARG A 44 117.30 20.54 -92.42
N MET A 45 118.35 19.84 -91.98
CA MET A 45 118.18 18.57 -91.25
C MET A 45 117.50 18.81 -89.90
N VAL A 46 117.84 19.90 -89.19
CA VAL A 46 117.21 20.28 -87.92
C VAL A 46 115.75 20.70 -88.11
N ASP A 47 115.45 21.49 -89.14
CA ASP A 47 114.07 21.92 -89.44
C ASP A 47 113.17 20.73 -89.79
N TYR A 48 113.69 19.75 -90.56
CA TYR A 48 112.95 18.54 -90.89
C TYR A 48 112.73 17.65 -89.66
N ALA A 49 113.73 17.54 -88.78
CA ALA A 49 113.60 16.79 -87.53
C ALA A 49 112.57 17.40 -86.55
N SER A 50 112.37 18.73 -86.59
CA SER A 50 111.49 19.48 -85.67
C SER A 50 110.09 19.79 -86.21
N GLU A 51 109.77 19.40 -87.44
CA GLU A 51 108.48 19.70 -88.09
C GLU A 51 107.27 19.10 -87.34
N ASN A 52 107.41 17.87 -86.85
CA ASN A 52 106.34 17.15 -86.15
C ASN A 52 105.99 17.78 -84.80
N GLU A 53 107.00 18.23 -84.04
CA GLU A 53 106.79 18.93 -82.76
C GLU A 53 106.04 20.25 -82.96
N ARG A 54 106.34 20.98 -84.03
CA ARG A 54 105.65 22.21 -84.38
C ARG A 54 104.18 21.97 -84.75
N LYS A 55 103.88 20.91 -85.51
CA LYS A 55 102.50 20.51 -85.86
C LYS A 55 101.71 20.10 -84.62
N ALA A 56 102.33 19.35 -83.70
CA ALA A 56 101.71 18.95 -82.43
C ALA A 56 101.35 20.17 -81.56
N MET A 57 102.27 21.13 -81.41
CA MET A 57 102.00 22.36 -80.66
C MET A 57 100.85 23.18 -81.25
N MET A 58 100.68 23.20 -82.58
CA MET A 58 99.57 23.91 -83.21
C MET A 58 98.23 23.21 -82.99
N ALA A 59 98.20 21.87 -83.04
CA ALA A 59 97.01 21.08 -82.76
C ALA A 59 96.57 21.21 -81.29
N GLU A 60 97.52 21.21 -80.35
CA GLU A 60 97.25 21.39 -78.93
C GLU A 60 96.66 22.78 -78.64
N LYS A 61 97.22 23.84 -79.22
CA LYS A 61 96.67 25.20 -79.11
C LYS A 61 95.25 25.30 -79.66
N ALA A 62 94.96 24.61 -80.77
CA ALA A 62 93.61 24.58 -81.35
C ALA A 62 92.63 23.82 -80.45
N ALA A 63 93.03 22.68 -79.88
CA ALA A 63 92.22 21.90 -78.95
C ALA A 63 91.88 22.69 -77.68
N ILE A 64 92.87 23.38 -77.10
CA ILE A 64 92.67 24.25 -75.93
C ILE A 64 91.68 25.37 -76.25
N LYS A 65 91.80 26.01 -77.42
CA LYS A 65 90.87 27.06 -77.85
C LYS A 65 89.44 26.53 -77.99
N MET A 66 89.26 25.34 -78.57
CA MET A 66 87.95 24.70 -78.71
C MET A 66 87.34 24.28 -77.36
N ALA A 67 88.15 23.76 -76.43
CA ALA A 67 87.70 23.43 -75.09
C ALA A 67 87.22 24.68 -74.33
N LYS A 68 87.96 25.79 -74.39
CA LYS A 68 87.57 27.07 -73.79
C LYS A 68 86.26 27.59 -74.36
N LEU A 69 86.06 27.50 -75.68
CA LEU A 69 84.80 27.92 -76.32
C LEU A 69 83.62 27.04 -75.89
N ARG A 70 83.80 25.72 -75.77
CA ARG A 70 82.76 24.82 -75.26
C ARG A 70 82.39 25.12 -73.82
N GLN A 71 83.38 25.39 -72.97
CA GLN A 71 83.15 25.79 -71.57
C GLN A 71 82.37 27.11 -71.48
N ALA A 72 82.79 28.14 -72.22
CA ALA A 72 82.09 29.42 -72.25
C ALA A 72 80.64 29.27 -72.74
N THR A 73 80.42 28.47 -73.79
CA THR A 73 79.07 28.20 -74.33
C THR A 73 78.20 27.47 -73.30
N TYR A 74 78.77 26.48 -72.59
CA TYR A 74 78.07 25.75 -71.54
C TYR A 74 77.72 26.66 -70.37
N GLU A 75 78.65 27.47 -69.86
CA GLU A 75 78.42 28.39 -68.75
C GLU A 75 77.35 29.44 -69.07
N MET A 76 77.32 29.95 -70.31
CA MET A 76 76.25 30.83 -70.76
C MET A 76 74.90 30.13 -70.80
N SER A 77 74.84 28.91 -71.36
CA SER A 77 73.58 28.17 -71.54
C SER A 77 73.03 27.51 -70.26
N LYS A 78 73.89 27.22 -69.28
CA LYS A 78 73.54 26.51 -68.03
C LYS A 78 72.39 27.16 -67.25
N ASN A 79 72.34 28.49 -67.27
CA ASN A 79 71.37 29.27 -66.52
C ASN A 79 70.19 29.74 -67.38
N TRP A 80 70.08 29.28 -68.63
CA TRP A 80 68.93 29.62 -69.46
C TRP A 80 67.71 28.84 -69.00
N ASP A 81 66.65 29.56 -68.64
CA ASP A 81 65.41 28.97 -68.16
C ASP A 81 64.73 28.08 -69.20
N ASN A 82 64.97 28.34 -70.49
CA ASN A 82 64.39 27.60 -71.60
C ASN A 82 65.14 26.30 -71.96
N THR A 83 66.21 25.97 -71.24
CA THR A 83 66.86 24.67 -71.43
C THR A 83 65.93 23.55 -70.94
N VAL A 84 65.93 22.43 -71.65
CA VAL A 84 65.08 21.28 -71.32
C VAL A 84 65.34 20.80 -69.89
N GLU A 85 66.57 20.91 -69.40
CA GLU A 85 66.94 20.55 -68.03
C GLU A 85 66.31 21.49 -66.99
N ASN A 86 66.37 22.81 -67.20
CA ASN A 86 65.81 23.77 -66.26
C ASN A 86 64.27 23.75 -66.26
N ILE A 87 63.63 23.55 -67.41
CA ILE A 87 62.17 23.33 -67.48
C ILE A 87 61.76 22.05 -66.73
N LYS A 88 62.53 20.96 -66.87
CA LYS A 88 62.27 19.72 -66.12
C LYS A 88 62.43 19.94 -64.61
N LYS A 89 63.50 20.62 -64.18
CA LYS A 89 63.74 20.97 -62.76
C LYS A 89 62.59 21.78 -62.20
N ARG A 90 62.19 22.86 -62.88
CA ARG A 90 61.06 23.70 -62.47
C ARG A 90 59.76 22.91 -62.36
N ARG A 91 59.43 22.07 -63.35
CA ARG A 91 58.23 21.20 -63.29
C ARG A 91 58.29 20.22 -62.11
N THR A 92 59.47 19.64 -61.83
CA THR A 92 59.62 18.75 -60.67
C THR A 92 59.49 19.50 -59.35
N GLU A 93 60.01 20.73 -59.26
CA GLU A 93 59.88 21.59 -58.09
C GLU A 93 58.43 22.03 -57.87
N GLU A 94 57.69 22.41 -58.92
CA GLU A 94 56.27 22.75 -58.85
C GLU A 94 55.42 21.54 -58.41
N LEU A 95 55.71 20.34 -58.93
CA LEU A 95 55.03 19.11 -58.49
C LEU A 95 55.35 18.76 -57.04
N LEU A 96 56.59 18.96 -56.61
CA LEU A 96 56.99 18.78 -55.21
C LEU A 96 56.33 19.80 -54.29
N ALA A 97 56.22 21.06 -54.72
CA ALA A 97 55.53 22.11 -53.98
C ALA A 97 54.04 21.76 -53.80
N LYS A 98 53.34 21.39 -54.88
CA LYS A 98 51.94 20.93 -54.83
C LYS A 98 51.76 19.73 -53.92
N ARG A 99 52.63 18.72 -54.01
CA ARG A 99 52.59 17.56 -53.11
C ARG A 99 52.80 17.95 -51.65
N LYS A 100 53.70 18.91 -51.37
CA LYS A 100 53.93 19.41 -50.00
C LYS A 100 52.69 20.15 -49.48
N GLU A 101 52.06 21.00 -50.30
CA GLU A 101 50.83 21.71 -49.94
C GLU A 101 49.67 20.73 -49.69
N GLU A 102 49.47 19.74 -50.56
CA GLU A 102 48.47 18.70 -50.38
C GLU A 102 48.73 17.86 -49.13
N GLN A 103 49.99 17.53 -48.83
CA GLN A 103 50.37 16.82 -47.61
C GLN A 103 50.14 17.67 -46.37
N ALA A 104 50.44 18.97 -46.41
CA ALA A 104 50.16 19.90 -45.33
C ALA A 104 48.66 20.01 -45.07
N ALA A 105 47.85 20.22 -46.11
CA ALA A 105 46.39 20.28 -46.01
C ALA A 105 45.79 18.97 -45.45
N ARG A 106 46.30 17.81 -45.88
CA ARG A 106 45.91 16.51 -45.32
C ARG A 106 46.31 16.37 -43.86
N ALA A 107 47.50 16.81 -43.49
CA ALA A 107 47.98 16.76 -42.11
C ALA A 107 47.12 17.64 -41.20
N ASP A 108 46.75 18.84 -41.65
CA ASP A 108 45.90 19.75 -40.90
C ASP A 108 44.46 19.22 -40.78
N PHE A 109 43.90 18.66 -41.85
CA PHE A 109 42.61 17.95 -41.78
C PHE A 109 42.63 16.79 -40.78
N ILE A 110 43.70 15.98 -40.77
CA ILE A 110 43.86 14.88 -39.80
C ILE A 110 43.95 15.43 -38.37
N LYS A 111 44.69 16.52 -38.13
CA LYS A 111 44.77 17.15 -36.81
C LYS A 111 43.40 17.67 -36.36
N GLU A 112 42.64 18.33 -37.23
CA GLU A 112 41.30 18.81 -36.93
C GLU A 112 40.33 17.67 -36.60
N MET A 113 40.35 16.61 -37.42
CA MET A 113 39.54 15.41 -37.18
C MET A 113 39.95 14.70 -35.89
N ALA A 114 41.25 14.62 -35.58
CA ALA A 114 41.74 14.07 -34.33
C ALA A 114 41.28 14.90 -33.13
N ALA A 115 41.28 16.24 -33.24
CA ALA A 115 40.79 17.14 -32.20
C ALA A 115 39.28 16.99 -31.97
N LYS A 116 38.48 16.93 -33.05
CA LYS A 116 37.03 16.67 -32.97
C LYS A 116 36.73 15.32 -32.32
N ASN A 117 37.37 14.25 -32.82
CA ASN A 117 37.21 12.91 -32.25
C ASN A 117 37.65 12.84 -30.78
N ALA A 118 38.69 13.60 -30.38
CA ALA A 118 39.11 13.69 -28.98
C ALA A 118 38.06 14.42 -28.13
N ALA A 119 37.46 15.49 -28.65
CA ALA A 119 36.35 16.20 -27.99
C ALA A 119 35.14 15.29 -27.80
N ASP A 120 34.68 14.61 -28.87
CA ASP A 120 33.55 13.68 -28.82
C ASP A 120 33.81 12.54 -27.81
N ARG A 121 35.02 11.97 -27.84
CA ARG A 121 35.42 10.95 -26.84
C ARG A 121 35.38 11.50 -25.42
N MET A 122 35.80 12.74 -25.20
CA MET A 122 35.71 13.36 -23.87
C MET A 122 34.27 13.54 -23.42
N GLU A 123 33.35 13.91 -24.32
CA GLU A 123 31.93 14.04 -24.01
C GLU A 123 31.31 12.68 -23.66
N VAL A 124 31.53 11.66 -24.49
CA VAL A 124 31.07 10.29 -24.22
C VAL A 124 31.59 9.79 -22.86
N VAL A 125 32.87 10.05 -22.55
CA VAL A 125 33.44 9.69 -21.25
C VAL A 125 32.82 10.48 -20.10
N LYS A 126 32.50 11.77 -20.29
CA LYS A 126 31.80 12.58 -19.27
C LYS A 126 30.40 12.01 -19.00
N GLU A 127 29.64 11.70 -20.04
CA GLU A 127 28.30 11.10 -19.91
C GLU A 127 28.36 9.73 -19.22
N ALA A 128 29.28 8.86 -19.64
CA ALA A 128 29.48 7.56 -19.01
C ALA A 128 29.83 7.69 -17.52
N ARG A 129 30.71 8.64 -17.16
CA ARG A 129 31.05 8.94 -15.76
C ARG A 129 29.82 9.43 -14.98
N LYS A 130 28.96 10.26 -15.57
CA LYS A 130 27.73 10.75 -14.96
C LYS A 130 26.74 9.60 -14.69
N LEU A 131 26.54 8.71 -15.67
CA LEU A 131 25.70 7.52 -15.51
C LEU A 131 26.23 6.57 -14.42
N LEU A 132 27.55 6.36 -14.37
CA LEU A 132 28.18 5.56 -13.32
C LEU A 132 28.00 6.18 -11.92
N LEU A 133 28.06 7.51 -11.82
CA LEU A 133 27.77 8.22 -10.57
C LEU A 133 26.31 7.99 -10.15
N TYR A 134 25.36 8.12 -11.07
CA TYR A 134 23.93 7.93 -10.78
C TYR A 134 23.57 6.51 -10.36
N LYS A 135 24.30 5.50 -10.86
CA LYS A 135 24.10 4.10 -10.42
C LYS A 135 24.55 3.86 -8.98
N LYS A 136 25.39 4.72 -8.39
CA LYS A 136 25.83 4.55 -6.99
C LYS A 136 24.63 4.59 -6.04
N PRO A 137 24.61 3.73 -5.01
CA PRO A 137 23.46 3.63 -4.10
C PRO A 137 23.16 4.96 -3.40
N GLN A 138 24.18 5.74 -3.06
CA GLN A 138 24.01 7.03 -2.39
C GLN A 138 23.39 8.09 -3.31
N CYS A 139 23.77 8.13 -4.59
CA CYS A 139 23.12 9.00 -5.58
C CYS A 139 21.68 8.53 -5.88
N ARG A 140 21.42 7.22 -5.88
CA ARG A 140 20.05 6.67 -5.97
C ARG A 140 19.19 7.06 -4.78
N LEU A 141 19.74 7.15 -3.56
CA LEU A 141 19.02 7.65 -2.40
C LEU A 141 18.65 9.13 -2.56
N ILE A 142 19.59 9.96 -3.05
CA ILE A 142 19.33 11.38 -3.34
C ILE A 142 18.28 11.51 -4.46
N LEU A 143 18.37 10.69 -5.51
CA LEU A 143 17.37 10.65 -6.59
C LEU A 143 15.99 10.20 -6.09
N GLY A 144 15.93 9.19 -5.21
CA GLY A 144 14.68 8.78 -4.58
C GLY A 144 14.08 9.88 -3.71
N ALA A 145 14.92 10.65 -3.03
CA ALA A 145 14.49 11.82 -2.27
C ALA A 145 13.99 12.95 -3.18
N LEU A 146 14.62 13.16 -4.34
CA LEU A 146 14.16 14.08 -5.38
C LEU A 146 12.77 13.68 -5.88
N ILE A 147 12.57 12.41 -6.25
CA ILE A 147 11.26 11.89 -6.66
C ILE A 147 10.23 12.08 -5.55
N THR A 148 10.59 11.78 -4.29
CA THR A 148 9.69 12.00 -3.14
C THR A 148 9.30 13.48 -3.01
N SER A 149 10.23 14.41 -3.23
CA SER A 149 9.93 15.86 -3.19
C SER A 149 9.00 16.30 -4.33
N GLU A 150 9.16 15.73 -5.53
CA GLU A 150 8.23 15.95 -6.65
C GLU A 150 6.84 15.42 -6.32
N CYS A 151 6.73 14.23 -5.72
CA CYS A 151 5.45 13.69 -5.25
C CYS A 151 4.76 14.61 -4.24
N PHE A 152 5.51 15.27 -3.35
CA PHE A 152 4.93 16.24 -2.42
C PHE A 152 4.44 17.50 -3.12
N ARG A 153 5.21 18.02 -4.10
CA ARG A 153 4.77 19.14 -4.94
C ARG A 153 3.47 18.82 -5.67
N GLU A 154 3.37 17.64 -6.28
CA GLU A 154 2.14 17.18 -6.94
C GLU A 154 0.99 17.02 -5.95
N ARG A 155 1.25 16.49 -4.75
CA ARG A 155 0.24 16.36 -3.70
C ARG A 155 -0.31 17.71 -3.26
N ASP A 156 0.56 18.71 -3.08
CA ASP A 156 0.14 20.06 -2.70
C ASP A 156 -0.76 20.68 -3.79
N ALA A 157 -0.43 20.46 -5.07
CA ALA A 157 -1.27 20.86 -6.19
C ALA A 157 -2.63 20.15 -6.19
N GLN A 158 -2.66 18.84 -5.91
CA GLN A 158 -3.92 18.08 -5.76
C GLN A 158 -4.77 18.60 -4.60
N VAL A 159 -4.16 18.91 -3.46
CA VAL A 159 -4.86 19.47 -2.30
C VAL A 159 -5.43 20.86 -2.62
N ALA A 160 -4.67 21.71 -3.31
CA ALA A 160 -5.15 23.00 -3.78
C ALA A 160 -6.35 22.84 -4.72
N PHE A 161 -6.26 21.92 -5.67
CA PHE A 161 -7.36 21.60 -6.59
C PHE A 161 -8.60 21.05 -5.85
N GLN A 162 -8.41 20.17 -4.88
CA GLN A 162 -9.52 19.65 -4.07
C GLN A 162 -10.24 20.77 -3.30
N LYS A 163 -9.49 21.72 -2.73
CA LYS A 163 -10.09 22.90 -2.07
C LYS A 163 -10.92 23.75 -3.04
N THR A 164 -10.48 23.87 -4.31
CA THR A 164 -11.27 24.57 -5.32
C THR A 164 -12.56 23.84 -5.69
N ILE A 165 -12.54 22.50 -5.73
CA ILE A 165 -13.75 21.69 -5.93
C ILE A 165 -14.69 21.89 -4.73
N GLU A 166 -14.18 21.79 -3.51
CA GLU A 166 -14.98 21.98 -2.30
C GLU A 166 -15.61 23.38 -2.23
N SER A 167 -14.93 24.43 -2.71
CA SER A 167 -15.55 25.76 -2.79
C SER A 167 -16.66 25.81 -3.83
N VAL A 168 -16.48 25.20 -5.00
CA VAL A 168 -17.50 25.17 -6.06
C VAL A 168 -18.72 24.35 -5.62
N ASP A 169 -18.52 23.23 -4.93
CA ASP A 169 -19.61 22.42 -4.42
C ASP A 169 -20.40 23.16 -3.33
N LYS A 170 -19.72 23.89 -2.44
CA LYS A 170 -20.40 24.78 -1.47
C LYS A 170 -21.22 25.86 -2.16
N GLU A 171 -20.70 26.47 -3.23
CA GLU A 171 -21.44 27.46 -4.01
C GLU A 171 -22.71 26.84 -4.63
N ARG A 172 -22.60 25.66 -5.23
CA ARG A 172 -23.75 24.92 -5.78
C ARG A 172 -24.77 24.53 -4.72
N ASP A 173 -24.33 24.07 -3.55
CA ASP A 173 -25.20 23.73 -2.43
C ASP A 173 -25.96 24.96 -1.92
N MET A 174 -25.30 26.12 -1.85
CA MET A 174 -25.95 27.39 -1.51
C MET A 174 -26.98 27.80 -2.56
N GLU A 175 -26.66 27.68 -3.85
CA GLU A 175 -27.61 27.95 -4.94
C GLU A 175 -28.83 27.03 -4.85
N TYR A 176 -28.62 25.74 -4.65
CA TYR A 176 -29.68 24.75 -4.51
C TYR A 176 -30.56 25.01 -3.27
N ALA A 177 -29.94 25.32 -2.12
CA ALA A 177 -30.67 25.70 -0.92
C ALA A 177 -31.51 26.97 -1.16
N SER A 178 -31.00 27.95 -1.91
CA SER A 178 -31.74 29.16 -2.26
C SER A 178 -32.94 28.88 -3.15
N LEU A 179 -32.85 27.89 -4.06
CA LEU A 179 -33.98 27.44 -4.88
C LEU A 179 -35.07 26.80 -4.02
N ILE A 180 -34.70 25.88 -3.13
CA ILE A 180 -35.65 25.26 -2.20
C ILE A 180 -36.33 26.33 -1.33
N GLN A 181 -35.58 27.30 -0.81
CA GLN A 181 -36.17 28.39 -0.03
C GLN A 181 -37.21 29.18 -0.84
N LYS A 182 -36.92 29.50 -2.10
CA LYS A 182 -37.87 30.15 -3.00
C LYS A 182 -39.12 29.29 -3.23
N ASP A 183 -38.96 28.00 -3.48
CA ASP A 183 -40.08 27.09 -3.69
C ASP A 183 -40.96 26.97 -2.43
N VAL A 184 -40.36 26.94 -1.25
CA VAL A 184 -41.10 26.94 0.03
C VAL A 184 -41.86 28.26 0.22
N ILE A 185 -41.26 29.40 -0.11
CA ILE A 185 -41.93 30.71 -0.05
C ILE A 185 -43.13 30.72 -1.02
N ASN A 186 -42.92 30.29 -2.26
CA ASN A 186 -43.99 30.22 -3.26
C ASN A 186 -45.14 29.32 -2.80
N TYR A 187 -44.83 28.13 -2.25
CA TYR A 187 -45.83 27.23 -1.70
C TYR A 187 -46.61 27.84 -0.52
N GLN A 188 -45.93 28.55 0.38
CA GLN A 188 -46.59 29.24 1.49
C GLN A 188 -47.51 30.36 1.00
N GLU A 189 -47.10 31.10 -0.04
CA GLU A 189 -47.94 32.11 -0.68
C GLU A 189 -49.18 31.48 -1.34
N GLU A 190 -49.01 30.37 -2.06
CA GLU A 190 -50.13 29.61 -2.64
C GLU A 190 -51.11 29.11 -1.59
N GLU A 191 -50.62 28.53 -0.48
CA GLU A 191 -51.49 28.08 0.62
C GLU A 191 -52.21 29.24 1.30
N ARG A 192 -51.55 30.39 1.46
CA ARG A 192 -52.20 31.61 1.95
C ARG A 192 -53.32 32.06 1.01
N GLN A 193 -53.07 32.07 -0.30
CA GLN A 193 -54.09 32.42 -1.30
C GLN A 193 -55.28 31.46 -1.25
N LYS A 194 -55.05 30.14 -1.20
CA LYS A 194 -56.13 29.15 -1.06
C LYS A 194 -56.92 29.34 0.23
N ALA A 195 -56.25 29.63 1.34
CA ALA A 195 -56.91 29.90 2.61
C ALA A 195 -57.77 31.17 2.55
N GLU A 196 -57.28 32.24 1.91
CA GLU A 196 -58.05 33.45 1.67
C GLU A 196 -59.27 33.21 0.76
N GLU A 197 -59.12 32.43 -0.30
CA GLU A 197 -60.23 32.03 -1.16
C GLU A 197 -61.28 31.21 -0.40
N GLN A 198 -60.84 30.23 0.40
CA GLN A 198 -61.76 29.44 1.21
C GLN A 198 -62.47 30.30 2.27
N ALA A 199 -61.75 31.25 2.88
CA ALA A 199 -62.35 32.21 3.80
C ALA A 199 -63.39 33.10 3.11
N LYS A 200 -63.14 33.54 1.86
CA LYS A 200 -64.12 34.28 1.05
C LYS A 200 -65.36 33.42 0.75
N LYS A 201 -65.18 32.18 0.28
CA LYS A 201 -66.29 31.23 0.04
C LYS A 201 -67.12 30.98 1.30
N ASN A 202 -66.46 30.77 2.44
CA ASN A 202 -67.13 30.57 3.73
C ASN A 202 -67.91 31.80 4.16
N LYS A 203 -67.37 33.02 3.96
CA LYS A 203 -68.08 34.28 4.22
C LYS A 203 -69.30 34.41 3.33
N GLU A 204 -69.17 34.17 2.04
CA GLU A 204 -70.28 34.21 1.08
C GLU A 204 -71.38 33.22 1.45
N HIS A 205 -71.01 31.97 1.76
CA HIS A 205 -71.94 30.95 2.22
C HIS A 205 -72.62 31.35 3.54
N GLY A 206 -71.88 31.90 4.49
CA GLY A 206 -72.45 32.44 5.75
C GLY A 206 -73.47 33.55 5.50
N ILE A 207 -73.22 34.45 4.54
CA ILE A 207 -74.16 35.48 4.13
C ILE A 207 -75.43 34.86 3.51
N GLN A 208 -75.29 33.83 2.67
CA GLN A 208 -76.42 33.13 2.06
C GLN A 208 -77.28 32.42 3.11
N LEU A 209 -76.67 31.70 4.04
CA LEU A 209 -77.38 31.06 5.16
C LEU A 209 -78.13 32.08 6.01
N LYS A 210 -77.50 33.23 6.31
CA LYS A 210 -78.16 34.30 7.06
C LYS A 210 -79.40 34.82 6.34
N LYS A 211 -79.32 35.03 5.02
CA LYS A 211 -80.49 35.41 4.21
C LYS A 211 -81.61 34.36 4.26
N GLN A 212 -81.26 33.07 4.25
CA GLN A 212 -82.24 31.98 4.38
C GLN A 212 -82.90 31.98 5.76
N ILE A 213 -82.13 32.14 6.84
CA ILE A 213 -82.65 32.27 8.21
C ILE A 213 -83.62 33.45 8.29
N ASP A 214 -83.22 34.62 7.80
CA ASP A 214 -84.07 35.82 7.80
C ASP A 214 -85.35 35.64 6.97
N GLN A 215 -85.32 34.81 5.91
CA GLN A 215 -86.52 34.45 5.14
C GLN A 215 -87.41 33.50 5.93
N MET A 216 -86.86 32.42 6.51
CA MET A 216 -87.61 31.47 7.34
C MET A 216 -88.27 32.16 8.53
N GLU A 217 -87.56 33.08 9.21
CA GLU A 217 -88.14 33.85 10.31
C GLU A 217 -89.33 34.70 9.87
N ARG A 218 -89.24 35.33 8.69
CA ARG A 218 -90.34 36.11 8.12
C ARG A 218 -91.53 35.22 7.78
N ASP A 219 -91.28 34.05 7.21
CA ASP A 219 -92.33 33.10 6.87
C ASP A 219 -92.98 32.49 8.13
N LEU A 220 -92.20 32.16 9.15
CA LEU A 220 -92.71 31.71 10.45
C LEU A 220 -93.64 32.77 11.07
N LYS A 221 -93.22 34.05 11.09
CA LYS A 221 -94.05 35.16 11.58
C LYS A 221 -95.34 35.29 10.77
N ARG A 222 -95.28 35.15 9.44
CA ARG A 222 -96.48 35.15 8.59
C ARG A 222 -97.42 33.99 8.91
N MET A 223 -96.90 32.79 9.13
CA MET A 223 -97.70 31.62 9.48
C MET A 223 -98.35 31.78 10.85
N GLN A 224 -97.60 32.25 11.86
CA GLN A 224 -98.13 32.57 13.18
C GLN A 224 -99.27 33.61 13.11
N MET A 225 -99.11 34.66 12.31
CA MET A 225 -100.19 35.65 12.11
C MET A 225 -101.41 35.03 11.46
N LYS A 226 -101.25 34.18 10.44
CA LYS A 226 -102.36 33.46 9.80
C LYS A 226 -103.06 32.49 10.77
N GLU A 227 -102.30 31.76 11.59
CA GLU A 227 -102.86 30.88 12.62
C GLU A 227 -103.65 31.66 13.67
N LEU A 228 -103.15 32.81 14.12
CA LEU A 228 -103.87 33.70 15.02
C LEU A 228 -105.16 34.24 14.39
N GLU A 229 -105.13 34.64 13.12
CA GLU A 229 -106.32 35.08 12.38
C GLU A 229 -107.34 33.95 12.21
N TYR A 230 -106.89 32.74 11.89
CA TYR A 230 -107.73 31.56 11.78
C TYR A 230 -108.35 31.18 13.14
N GLY A 231 -107.55 31.24 14.21
CA GLY A 231 -108.01 31.04 15.58
C GLY A 231 -109.09 32.04 15.99
N LYS A 232 -108.93 33.33 15.65
CA LYS A 232 -109.96 34.36 15.90
C LYS A 232 -111.26 34.06 15.15
N LYS A 233 -111.19 33.74 13.85
CA LYS A 233 -112.37 33.38 13.05
C LYS A 233 -113.08 32.14 13.57
N ASN A 234 -112.34 31.13 14.04
CA ASN A 234 -112.93 29.95 14.65
C ASN A 234 -113.63 30.25 15.97
N LEU A 235 -113.05 31.09 16.83
CA LEU A 235 -113.70 31.52 18.07
C LEU A 235 -115.00 32.28 17.79
N GLU A 236 -115.02 33.15 16.76
CA GLU A 236 -116.23 33.83 16.30
C GLU A 236 -117.29 32.85 15.78
N ASN A 237 -116.89 31.80 15.06
CA ASN A 237 -117.80 30.74 14.61
C ASN A 237 -118.40 29.95 15.79
N ILE A 238 -117.56 29.51 16.74
CA ILE A 238 -117.99 28.78 17.93
C ILE A 238 -118.94 29.63 18.78
N ALA A 239 -118.66 30.94 18.92
CA ALA A 239 -119.56 31.85 19.63
C ALA A 239 -120.95 31.92 18.98
N ARG A 240 -121.01 32.02 17.65
CA ARG A 240 -122.28 32.01 16.89
C ARG A 240 -123.03 30.68 17.04
N GLU A 241 -122.31 29.55 16.99
CA GLU A 241 -122.91 28.22 17.21
C GLU A 241 -123.47 28.07 18.63
N LEU A 242 -122.76 28.54 19.65
CA LEU A 242 -123.22 28.52 21.04
C LEU A 242 -124.48 29.38 21.25
N GLU A 243 -124.56 30.55 20.63
CA GLU A 243 -125.78 31.37 20.65
C GLU A 243 -126.96 30.66 20.00
N HIS A 244 -126.71 29.96 18.89
CA HIS A 244 -127.73 29.17 18.20
C HIS A 244 -128.21 28.00 19.07
N ILE A 245 -127.29 27.27 19.73
CA ILE A 245 -127.62 26.17 20.66
C ILE A 245 -128.48 26.68 21.81
N LYS A 246 -128.10 27.81 22.44
CA LYS A 246 -128.89 28.41 23.55
C LYS A 246 -130.32 28.74 23.12
N LYS A 247 -130.51 29.29 21.91
CA LYS A 247 -131.85 29.56 21.36
C LYS A 247 -132.65 28.26 21.22
N CYS A 248 -132.08 27.24 20.58
CA CYS A 248 -132.72 25.93 20.45
C CYS A 248 -133.08 25.30 21.83
N GLU A 249 -132.20 25.41 22.83
CA GLU A 249 -132.47 24.91 24.18
C GLU A 249 -133.64 25.64 24.84
N THR A 250 -133.72 26.96 24.71
CA THR A 250 -134.85 27.73 25.27
C THR A 250 -136.18 27.36 24.61
N GLU A 251 -136.20 27.12 23.30
CA GLU A 251 -137.37 26.64 22.57
C GLU A 251 -137.77 25.22 23.00
N GLN A 252 -136.79 24.32 23.19
CA GLN A 252 -137.05 22.98 23.72
C GLN A 252 -137.60 23.01 25.15
N ILE A 253 -137.08 23.88 26.03
CA ILE A 253 -137.59 24.04 27.40
C ILE A 253 -139.04 24.53 27.37
N GLN A 254 -139.37 25.49 26.51
CA GLN A 254 -140.76 25.96 26.35
C GLN A 254 -141.68 24.86 25.82
N SER A 255 -141.23 24.07 24.84
CA SER A 255 -141.98 22.91 24.32
C SER A 255 -142.20 21.84 25.40
N ARG A 256 -141.16 21.54 26.20
CA ARG A 256 -141.25 20.61 27.33
C ARG A 256 -142.22 21.10 28.41
N LYS A 257 -142.22 22.40 28.75
CA LYS A 257 -143.21 22.98 29.67
C LYS A 257 -144.65 22.83 29.18
N LYS A 258 -144.90 23.03 27.88
CA LYS A 258 -146.23 22.83 27.27
C LYS A 258 -146.66 21.35 27.31
N LYS A 259 -145.75 20.41 27.04
CA LYS A 259 -146.02 18.98 27.18
C LYS A 259 -146.26 18.58 28.64
N LEU A 260 -145.49 19.13 29.58
CA LEU A 260 -145.63 18.82 31.00
C LEU A 260 -146.98 19.30 31.57
N THR A 261 -147.47 20.45 31.11
CA THR A 261 -148.81 20.94 31.48
C THR A 261 -149.94 20.05 30.95
N GLN A 262 -149.80 19.53 29.72
CA GLN A 262 -150.71 18.51 29.16
C GLN A 262 -150.66 17.19 29.96
N LEU A 263 -149.47 16.73 30.31
CA LEU A 263 -149.29 15.54 31.13
C LEU A 263 -149.86 15.70 32.55
N PHE A 264 -149.76 16.88 33.17
CA PHE A 264 -150.36 17.12 34.48
C PHE A 264 -151.90 17.09 34.43
N THR A 265 -152.52 17.58 33.35
CA THR A 265 -153.97 17.46 33.17
C THR A 265 -154.40 16.01 32.96
N GLU A 266 -153.65 15.24 32.17
CA GLU A 266 -153.90 13.81 31.95
C GLU A 266 -153.67 12.98 33.22
N ALA A 267 -152.63 13.27 33.99
CA ALA A 267 -152.31 12.58 35.24
C ALA A 267 -153.36 12.81 36.35
N ILE A 268 -154.02 13.98 36.37
CA ILE A 268 -155.16 14.22 37.28
C ILE A 268 -156.34 13.32 36.91
N GLU A 269 -156.57 13.08 35.61
CA GLU A 269 -157.62 12.18 35.14
C GLU A 269 -157.26 10.70 35.35
N GLU A 270 -156.00 10.31 35.13
CA GLU A 270 -155.53 8.95 35.39
C GLU A 270 -155.47 8.62 36.88
N LYS A 271 -155.10 9.55 37.76
CA LYS A 271 -155.11 9.31 39.22
C LYS A 271 -156.51 8.91 39.72
N LYS A 272 -157.56 9.52 39.17
CA LYS A 272 -158.96 9.12 39.45
C LYS A 272 -159.27 7.69 39.00
N ARG A 273 -158.65 7.22 37.92
CA ARG A 273 -158.81 5.84 37.39
C ARG A 273 -157.95 4.85 38.18
N TYR A 274 -156.75 5.24 38.58
CA TYR A 274 -155.78 4.40 39.30
C TYR A 274 -156.17 4.18 40.77
N GLU A 275 -156.76 5.16 41.46
CA GLU A 275 -157.34 4.95 42.81
C GLU A 275 -158.47 3.89 42.82
N LEU A 276 -159.10 3.65 41.67
CA LEU A 276 -160.09 2.59 41.48
C LEU A 276 -159.43 1.21 41.25
N GLN A 277 -158.27 1.17 40.58
CA GLN A 277 -157.53 -0.06 40.24
C GLN A 277 -156.61 -0.55 41.37
N MET A 278 -155.95 0.33 42.13
CA MET A 278 -155.08 -0.06 43.25
C MET A 278 -155.81 -0.84 44.34
N LYS A 279 -157.10 -0.56 44.56
CA LYS A 279 -157.95 -1.36 45.46
C LYS A 279 -158.11 -2.82 45.00
N GLN A 280 -157.85 -3.13 43.74
CA GLN A 280 -157.98 -4.47 43.15
C GLN A 280 -156.63 -5.22 43.10
N GLU A 281 -155.49 -4.52 42.97
CA GLU A 281 -154.17 -5.15 42.82
C GLU A 281 -153.47 -5.50 44.15
N GLU A 282 -153.69 -4.76 45.24
CA GLU A 282 -153.13 -5.09 46.57
C GLU A 282 -153.53 -6.50 47.07
N GLU A 283 -154.65 -7.03 46.59
CA GLU A 283 -155.09 -8.39 46.90
C GLU A 283 -154.28 -9.49 46.18
N CYS A 284 -153.59 -9.16 45.09
CA CYS A 284 -152.88 -10.12 44.24
C CYS A 284 -151.38 -10.26 44.56
N GLU A 285 -150.66 -9.17 44.87
CA GLU A 285 -149.19 -9.19 44.97
C GLU A 285 -148.63 -9.94 46.19
N ASN A 286 -149.38 -10.05 47.28
CA ASN A 286 -148.95 -10.80 48.46
C ASN A 286 -148.68 -12.30 48.20
N ARG A 287 -149.12 -12.85 47.06
CA ARG A 287 -148.93 -14.27 46.71
C ARG A 287 -147.65 -14.57 45.91
N ALA A 288 -147.00 -13.58 45.30
CA ALA A 288 -145.90 -13.82 44.35
C ALA A 288 -144.49 -13.84 45.00
N LEU A 289 -144.29 -13.13 46.11
CA LEU A 289 -142.96 -12.93 46.72
C LEU A 289 -142.35 -14.19 47.37
N GLU A 290 -143.14 -15.21 47.68
CA GLU A 290 -142.65 -16.43 48.35
C GLU A 290 -141.85 -17.38 47.44
N VAL A 291 -141.99 -17.27 46.11
CA VAL A 291 -141.43 -18.26 45.17
C VAL A 291 -139.96 -17.98 44.82
N LEU A 292 -139.55 -16.71 44.72
CA LEU A 292 -138.22 -16.33 44.21
C LEU A 292 -137.06 -16.57 45.20
N ALA A 293 -137.33 -16.72 46.50
CA ALA A 293 -136.29 -16.91 47.51
C ALA A 293 -135.61 -18.29 47.46
N LYS A 294 -136.22 -19.30 46.83
CA LYS A 294 -135.74 -20.70 46.85
C LYS A 294 -134.67 -21.02 45.78
N ALA A 295 -134.60 -20.25 44.69
CA ALA A 295 -133.70 -20.55 43.56
C ALA A 295 -132.23 -20.15 43.81
N LYS A 296 -131.98 -19.13 44.64
CA LYS A 296 -130.65 -18.50 44.77
C LYS A 296 -129.61 -19.33 45.56
N LYS A 297 -130.03 -20.30 46.39
CA LYS A 297 -129.14 -21.09 47.26
C LYS A 297 -128.40 -22.26 46.58
N ARG A 298 -128.74 -22.60 45.33
CA ARG A 298 -128.25 -23.83 44.65
C ARG A 298 -126.97 -23.63 43.81
N ILE A 299 -126.65 -22.40 43.45
CA ILE A 299 -125.57 -22.06 42.50
C ILE A 299 -124.19 -21.96 43.19
N ASP A 300 -124.14 -21.60 44.47
CA ASP A 300 -122.88 -21.32 45.18
C ASP A 300 -122.09 -22.57 45.64
N GLN A 301 -122.62 -23.79 45.50
CA GLN A 301 -121.95 -25.03 45.94
C GLN A 301 -121.00 -25.65 44.90
N ILE A 302 -121.11 -25.30 43.60
CA ILE A 302 -120.36 -25.94 42.50
C ILE A 302 -118.95 -25.36 42.32
N HIS A 303 -118.72 -24.09 42.69
CA HIS A 303 -117.46 -23.40 42.41
C HIS A 303 -116.28 -23.75 43.35
N LYS A 304 -116.53 -24.40 44.49
CA LYS A 304 -115.48 -24.69 45.50
C LYS A 304 -114.70 -25.99 45.29
N GLN A 305 -115.13 -26.91 44.40
CA GLN A 305 -114.50 -28.23 44.25
C GLN A 305 -113.37 -28.28 43.21
N LYS A 306 -113.32 -27.33 42.26
CA LYS A 306 -112.43 -27.40 41.09
C LYS A 306 -111.01 -26.82 41.30
N HIS A 307 -110.77 -26.14 42.42
CA HIS A 307 -109.52 -25.42 42.67
C HIS A 307 -108.44 -26.26 43.41
N GLN A 308 -108.78 -27.44 43.93
CA GLN A 308 -107.89 -28.26 44.76
C GLN A 308 -107.05 -29.29 43.96
N GLU A 309 -107.34 -29.54 42.68
CA GLU A 309 -106.72 -30.63 41.88
C GLU A 309 -105.44 -30.21 41.11
N GLU A 310 -105.24 -28.92 40.82
CA GLU A 310 -104.15 -28.44 39.95
C GLU A 310 -102.77 -28.29 40.63
N LEU A 311 -102.68 -28.47 41.96
CA LEU A 311 -101.44 -28.23 42.73
C LEU A 311 -100.51 -29.46 42.88
N ASN A 312 -100.94 -30.67 42.51
CA ASN A 312 -100.17 -31.92 42.76
C ASN A 312 -99.32 -32.45 41.59
N GLU A 313 -99.35 -31.84 40.39
CA GLU A 313 -98.70 -32.40 39.18
C GLU A 313 -97.29 -31.85 38.88
N ARG A 314 -96.85 -30.74 39.51
CA ARG A 314 -95.59 -30.05 39.13
C ARG A 314 -94.29 -30.57 39.78
N ALA A 315 -94.34 -31.64 40.58
CA ALA A 315 -93.19 -32.16 41.33
C ALA A 315 -92.43 -33.35 40.69
N LYS A 316 -92.70 -33.75 39.44
CA LYS A 316 -92.15 -34.99 38.83
C LYS A 316 -91.16 -34.84 37.66
N HIS A 317 -90.73 -33.63 37.28
CA HIS A 317 -89.94 -33.45 36.04
C HIS A 317 -88.42 -33.18 36.24
N ALA A 318 -87.91 -33.26 37.47
CA ALA A 318 -86.53 -32.87 37.82
C ALA A 318 -85.50 -34.04 37.89
N ALA A 319 -85.79 -35.25 37.41
CA ALA A 319 -84.94 -36.43 37.64
C ALA A 319 -84.31 -37.11 36.40
N ASP A 320 -84.59 -36.69 35.15
CA ASP A 320 -84.29 -37.53 33.96
C ASP A 320 -83.30 -36.98 32.91
N ILE A 321 -82.60 -35.86 33.15
CA ILE A 321 -81.61 -35.32 32.19
C ILE A 321 -80.19 -35.32 32.79
N ALA A 322 -79.84 -36.43 33.44
CA ALA A 322 -78.51 -36.72 33.96
C ALA A 322 -77.91 -38.03 33.40
N LYS A 323 -78.50 -38.63 32.35
CA LYS A 323 -78.17 -40.02 31.97
C LYS A 323 -78.00 -40.34 30.49
N LYS A 324 -77.69 -39.37 29.61
CA LYS A 324 -77.31 -39.70 28.23
C LYS A 324 -76.16 -38.84 27.70
N CYS A 325 -75.12 -39.55 27.24
CA CYS A 325 -74.02 -39.12 26.38
C CYS A 325 -72.66 -38.86 27.04
N ALA A 326 -72.23 -39.85 27.83
CA ALA A 326 -70.92 -40.44 27.59
C ALA A 326 -70.94 -41.14 26.22
N ALA A 327 -70.22 -40.59 25.24
CA ALA A 327 -69.39 -41.34 24.29
C ALA A 327 -68.83 -40.41 23.20
N VAL A 328 -67.52 -40.57 22.96
CA VAL A 328 -66.79 -40.19 21.74
C VAL A 328 -66.33 -38.73 21.62
N ARG A 329 -65.17 -38.45 22.23
CA ARG A 329 -64.04 -37.89 21.47
C ARG A 329 -62.71 -38.29 22.11
N LYS A 330 -62.28 -39.49 21.71
CA LYS A 330 -60.88 -39.94 21.76
C LYS A 330 -60.01 -38.98 20.94
N SER A 331 -58.74 -38.96 21.33
CA SER A 331 -57.56 -38.60 20.51
C SER A 331 -57.11 -37.14 20.58
N ARG A 332 -56.26 -36.84 21.56
CA ARG A 332 -54.81 -36.66 21.33
C ARG A 332 -54.10 -36.46 22.66
N GLU A 333 -52.83 -36.87 22.72
CA GLU A 333 -51.85 -36.63 23.81
C GLU A 333 -51.79 -37.68 24.93
N ALA A 334 -51.46 -38.93 24.56
CA ALA A 334 -50.98 -39.95 25.48
C ALA A 334 -49.91 -40.82 24.79
N GLN A 335 -48.77 -40.22 24.43
CA GLN A 335 -47.63 -40.99 23.88
C GLN A 335 -46.23 -40.39 24.05
N GLU A 336 -45.96 -39.50 25.02
CA GLU A 336 -44.60 -38.93 25.18
C GLU A 336 -43.98 -38.92 26.60
N GLU A 337 -44.60 -39.50 27.64
CA GLU A 337 -44.00 -39.49 29.00
C GLU A 337 -43.60 -40.86 29.60
N GLU A 338 -43.67 -41.97 28.86
CA GLU A 338 -43.29 -43.30 29.38
C GLU A 338 -41.84 -43.75 29.06
N SER A 339 -41.06 -42.96 28.31
CA SER A 339 -39.71 -43.38 27.88
C SER A 339 -38.56 -43.02 28.83
N ILE A 340 -38.82 -42.36 29.97
CA ILE A 340 -37.75 -41.89 30.89
C ILE A 340 -37.68 -42.68 32.21
N ARG A 341 -38.68 -43.52 32.53
CA ARG A 341 -38.76 -44.17 33.87
C ARG A 341 -38.16 -45.58 33.98
N LYS A 342 -37.61 -46.17 32.90
CA LYS A 342 -36.96 -47.52 32.92
C LYS A 342 -35.43 -47.52 32.87
N ALA A 343 -34.78 -46.36 32.99
CA ALA A 343 -33.31 -46.24 32.96
C ALA A 343 -32.63 -46.22 34.35
N LEU A 344 -33.38 -46.17 35.46
CA LEU A 344 -32.81 -45.99 36.80
C LEU A 344 -32.68 -47.27 37.65
N GLU A 345 -33.33 -48.39 37.30
CA GLU A 345 -33.31 -49.62 38.13
C GLU A 345 -32.24 -50.66 37.76
N LYS A 346 -31.40 -50.41 36.74
CA LYS A 346 -30.25 -51.29 36.39
C LYS A 346 -28.93 -50.91 37.05
N ARG A 347 -28.89 -49.85 37.88
CA ARG A 347 -27.65 -49.35 38.51
C ARG A 347 -27.46 -49.78 39.97
N GLU A 348 -28.50 -50.28 40.66
CA GLU A 348 -28.42 -50.60 42.10
C GLU A 348 -28.18 -52.10 42.42
N ALA A 349 -28.30 -53.03 41.45
CA ALA A 349 -28.06 -54.46 41.69
C ALA A 349 -26.57 -54.91 41.55
N ILE A 350 -25.65 -54.03 41.13
CA ILE A 350 -24.23 -54.36 40.89
C ILE A 350 -23.32 -54.02 42.10
N GLU A 351 -23.75 -53.11 42.98
CA GLU A 351 -22.93 -52.64 44.12
C GLU A 351 -22.92 -53.62 45.32
N LEU A 352 -24.00 -54.39 45.54
CA LEU A 352 -24.11 -55.28 46.72
C LEU A 352 -23.29 -56.59 46.62
N LYS A 353 -22.89 -57.06 45.43
CA LYS A 353 -22.06 -58.29 45.28
C LYS A 353 -20.55 -58.08 45.46
N LYS A 354 -20.07 -56.82 45.51
CA LYS A 354 -18.63 -56.51 45.65
C LYS A 354 -18.14 -56.44 47.11
N ILE A 355 -19.05 -56.35 48.08
CA ILE A 355 -18.68 -56.13 49.49
C ILE A 355 -18.45 -57.47 50.24
N GLU A 356 -19.09 -58.57 49.82
CA GLU A 356 -18.96 -59.88 50.49
C GLU A 356 -17.73 -60.70 50.08
N SER A 357 -17.15 -60.46 48.89
CA SER A 357 -15.94 -61.17 48.44
C SER A 357 -14.64 -60.63 49.04
N ARG A 358 -14.64 -59.41 49.60
CA ARG A 358 -13.45 -58.80 50.21
C ARG A 358 -13.14 -59.33 51.60
N LYS A 359 -14.16 -59.67 52.40
CA LYS A 359 -13.97 -60.10 53.80
C LYS A 359 -13.42 -61.53 53.95
N LYS A 360 -13.61 -62.43 52.97
CA LYS A 360 -13.07 -63.80 53.02
C LYS A 360 -11.58 -63.89 52.63
N TYR A 361 -11.06 -62.91 51.89
CA TYR A 361 -9.67 -62.86 51.46
C TYR A 361 -8.71 -62.37 52.55
N GLU A 362 -9.18 -61.55 53.49
CA GLU A 362 -8.35 -60.94 54.52
C GLU A 362 -7.95 -61.93 55.65
N GLU A 363 -8.74 -62.97 55.91
CA GLU A 363 -8.45 -63.96 56.96
C GLU A 363 -7.41 -65.02 56.53
N GLU A 364 -7.39 -65.44 55.26
CA GLU A 364 -6.38 -66.37 54.73
C GLU A 364 -4.97 -65.74 54.72
N LEU A 365 -4.89 -64.43 54.47
CA LEU A 365 -3.64 -63.69 54.40
C LEU A 365 -2.89 -63.65 55.73
N HIS A 366 -3.60 -63.67 56.86
CA HIS A 366 -2.99 -63.52 58.19
C HIS A 366 -2.22 -64.78 58.63
N ILE A 367 -2.66 -65.97 58.23
CA ILE A 367 -1.99 -67.25 58.58
C ILE A 367 -0.71 -67.45 57.77
N GLU A 368 -0.69 -66.99 56.51
CA GLU A 368 0.47 -67.10 55.62
C GLU A 368 1.62 -66.19 56.06
N MET A 369 1.32 -65.03 56.66
CA MET A 369 2.34 -64.12 57.19
C MET A 369 3.16 -64.69 58.35
N GLU A 370 2.58 -65.53 59.22
CA GLU A 370 3.30 -66.05 60.38
C GLU A 370 4.34 -67.11 59.99
N LYS A 371 4.03 -67.98 59.02
CA LYS A 371 5.00 -68.95 58.48
C LYS A 371 6.16 -68.26 57.76
N TYR A 372 5.85 -67.18 57.02
CA TYR A 372 6.85 -66.36 56.35
C TYR A 372 7.88 -65.75 57.33
N ARG A 373 7.47 -65.32 58.54
CA ARG A 373 8.41 -64.74 59.51
C ARG A 373 9.48 -65.73 59.98
N ALA A 374 9.15 -67.01 60.14
CA ALA A 374 10.09 -68.02 60.61
C ALA A 374 11.17 -68.35 59.56
N GLU A 375 10.80 -68.49 58.28
CA GLU A 375 11.74 -68.74 57.18
C GLU A 375 12.73 -67.58 56.96
N VAL A 376 12.30 -66.35 57.27
CA VAL A 376 13.13 -65.14 57.16
C VAL A 376 14.31 -65.15 58.14
N GLU A 377 14.16 -65.72 59.33
CA GLU A 377 15.24 -65.75 60.32
C GLU A 377 16.35 -66.75 59.96
N GLU A 378 16.00 -67.93 59.45
CA GLU A 378 16.95 -68.92 58.94
C GLU A 378 17.75 -68.34 57.75
N MET A 379 17.05 -67.66 56.84
CA MET A 379 17.67 -66.95 55.72
C MET A 379 18.62 -65.83 56.18
N ARG A 380 18.38 -65.19 57.33
CA ARG A 380 19.29 -64.16 57.86
C ARG A 380 20.65 -64.74 58.26
N LYS A 381 20.69 -65.89 58.92
CA LYS A 381 21.96 -66.50 59.38
C LYS A 381 22.85 -66.93 58.21
N LYS A 382 22.27 -67.51 57.15
CA LYS A 382 23.03 -67.87 55.94
C LYS A 382 23.62 -66.63 55.24
N ARG A 383 22.87 -65.52 55.19
CA ARG A 383 23.37 -64.25 54.66
C ARG A 383 24.59 -63.72 55.42
N GLU A 384 24.69 -63.92 56.74
CA GLU A 384 25.83 -63.41 57.51
C GLU A 384 27.15 -64.08 57.12
N ILE A 385 27.13 -65.38 56.84
CA ILE A 385 28.32 -66.14 56.41
C ILE A 385 28.71 -65.73 54.98
N GLU A 386 27.74 -65.66 54.08
CA GLU A 386 27.95 -65.18 52.71
C GLU A 386 28.50 -63.74 52.70
N ASN A 387 28.01 -62.88 53.59
CA ASN A 387 28.51 -61.52 53.75
C ASN A 387 29.98 -61.46 54.15
N HIS A 388 30.47 -62.41 54.96
CA HIS A 388 31.89 -62.44 55.33
C HIS A 388 32.79 -62.80 54.15
N ILE A 389 32.43 -63.82 53.37
CA ILE A 389 33.15 -64.20 52.16
C ILE A 389 33.13 -63.07 51.13
N LEU A 390 31.98 -62.39 50.99
CA LEU A 390 31.83 -61.24 50.11
C LEU A 390 32.76 -60.09 50.52
N LYS A 391 32.90 -59.80 51.82
CA LYS A 391 33.81 -58.75 52.33
C LYS A 391 35.28 -59.04 51.98
N ASP A 392 35.72 -60.29 52.07
CA ASP A 392 37.09 -60.67 51.74
C ASP A 392 37.36 -60.59 50.23
N TRP A 393 36.40 -61.04 49.41
CA TRP A 393 36.45 -60.87 47.97
C TRP A 393 36.47 -59.38 47.58
N GLU A 394 35.63 -58.55 48.21
CA GLU A 394 35.63 -57.09 48.00
C GLU A 394 36.97 -56.47 48.35
N ARG A 395 37.61 -56.88 49.47
CA ARG A 395 38.93 -56.37 49.86
C ARG A 395 39.97 -56.66 48.79
N PHE A 396 39.97 -57.87 48.23
CA PHE A 396 40.89 -58.23 47.15
C PHE A 396 40.63 -57.44 45.86
N GLN A 397 39.35 -57.25 45.50
CA GLN A 397 38.97 -56.43 44.35
C GLN A 397 39.36 -54.96 44.55
N ARG A 398 39.27 -54.41 45.76
CA ARG A 398 39.73 -53.04 46.07
C ARG A 398 41.22 -52.88 45.83
N ILE A 399 42.05 -53.85 46.23
CA ILE A 399 43.49 -53.79 46.00
C ILE A 399 43.80 -53.80 44.50
N LYS A 400 43.20 -54.72 43.73
CA LYS A 400 43.38 -54.76 42.27
C LYS A 400 42.87 -53.49 41.59
N ARG A 401 41.77 -52.93 42.07
CA ARG A 401 41.22 -51.66 41.56
C ARG A 401 42.17 -50.51 41.85
N ASN A 402 42.74 -50.43 43.05
CA ASN A 402 43.72 -49.41 43.42
C ASN A 402 44.98 -49.48 42.55
N GLU A 403 45.52 -50.68 42.29
CA GLU A 403 46.69 -50.84 41.40
C GLU A 403 46.37 -50.43 39.95
N TYR A 404 45.17 -50.76 39.46
CA TYR A 404 44.70 -50.32 38.15
C TYR A 404 44.50 -48.80 38.10
N ASP A 405 43.92 -48.22 39.15
CA ASP A 405 43.69 -46.78 39.26
C ASP A 405 45.01 -46.00 39.33
N GLU A 406 46.01 -46.50 40.05
CA GLU A 406 47.38 -45.95 40.06
C GLU A 406 47.99 -45.93 38.66
N LYS A 407 47.93 -47.06 37.92
CA LYS A 407 48.40 -47.12 36.54
C LYS A 407 47.64 -46.17 35.62
N LYS A 408 46.32 -46.07 35.80
CA LYS A 408 45.49 -45.11 35.03
C LYS A 408 45.81 -43.67 35.35
N LYS A 409 46.08 -43.32 36.61
CA LYS A 409 46.54 -41.97 36.99
C LYS A 409 47.85 -41.62 36.29
N GLN A 410 48.81 -42.54 36.25
CA GLN A 410 50.08 -42.33 35.53
C GLN A 410 49.87 -42.13 34.03
N GLU A 411 49.08 -42.98 33.38
CA GLU A 411 48.72 -42.80 31.96
C GLU A 411 48.04 -41.45 31.70
N LEU A 412 47.13 -41.02 32.58
CA LEU A 412 46.44 -39.74 32.46
C LEU A 412 47.42 -38.57 32.57
N LEU A 413 48.34 -38.60 33.56
CA LEU A 413 49.36 -37.56 33.72
C LEU A 413 50.27 -37.46 32.49
N GLU A 414 50.66 -38.59 31.89
CA GLU A 414 51.43 -38.59 30.65
C GLU A 414 50.66 -38.03 29.46
N ARG A 415 49.38 -38.38 29.32
CA ARG A 415 48.51 -37.81 28.28
C ARG A 415 48.34 -36.30 28.47
N GLU A 416 48.09 -35.84 29.69
CA GLU A 416 48.00 -34.41 30.00
C GLU A 416 49.28 -33.68 29.68
N ARG A 417 50.44 -34.27 29.98
CA ARG A 417 51.75 -33.69 29.63
C ARG A 417 51.91 -33.57 28.12
N LYS A 418 51.55 -34.60 27.35
CA LYS A 418 51.59 -34.57 25.88
C LYS A 418 50.67 -33.49 25.32
N VAL A 419 49.42 -33.44 25.79
CA VAL A 419 48.43 -32.41 25.40
C VAL A 419 48.93 -31.00 25.72
N LYS A 420 49.57 -30.77 26.88
CA LYS A 420 50.15 -29.47 27.23
C LYS A 420 51.28 -29.06 26.27
N ILE A 421 52.13 -30.01 25.86
CA ILE A 421 53.22 -29.76 24.90
C ILE A 421 52.66 -29.43 23.52
N GLU A 422 51.69 -30.22 23.04
CA GLU A 422 51.02 -30.02 21.74
C GLU A 422 50.28 -28.68 21.71
N ASN A 423 49.50 -28.37 22.75
CA ASN A 423 48.83 -27.08 22.89
C ASN A 423 49.80 -25.91 22.93
N GLY A 424 50.93 -26.04 23.65
CA GLY A 424 51.97 -25.02 23.66
C GLY A 424 52.61 -24.81 22.28
N ALA A 425 52.81 -25.87 21.51
CA ALA A 425 53.31 -25.78 20.14
C ALA A 425 52.28 -25.14 19.19
N ALA A 426 50.99 -25.50 19.32
CA ALA A 426 49.91 -24.90 18.55
C ALA A 426 49.75 -23.40 18.84
N LEU A 427 49.78 -22.99 20.10
CA LEU A 427 49.72 -21.57 20.49
C LEU A 427 50.89 -20.77 19.94
N ARG A 428 52.12 -21.32 19.96
CA ARG A 428 53.28 -20.66 19.34
C ARG A 428 53.11 -20.46 17.83
N LYS A 429 52.56 -21.46 17.12
CA LYS A 429 52.23 -21.32 15.69
C LYS A 429 51.18 -20.24 15.46
N GLN A 430 50.11 -20.22 16.25
CA GLN A 430 49.07 -19.18 16.15
C GLN A 430 49.61 -17.76 16.43
N MET A 431 50.54 -17.61 17.37
CA MET A 431 51.18 -16.31 17.63
C MET A 431 52.02 -15.84 16.44
N ALA A 432 52.80 -16.74 15.84
CA ALA A 432 53.60 -16.45 14.65
C ALA A 432 52.72 -16.12 13.43
N GLU A 433 51.63 -16.85 13.23
CA GLU A 433 50.63 -16.56 12.19
C GLU A 433 49.99 -15.18 12.40
N LYS A 434 49.54 -14.86 13.62
CA LYS A 434 48.98 -13.54 13.96
C LYS A 434 49.98 -12.40 13.78
N GLU A 435 51.27 -12.63 14.02
CA GLU A 435 52.30 -11.63 13.76
C GLU A 435 52.55 -11.41 12.27
N ALA A 436 52.54 -12.50 11.48
CA ALA A 436 52.63 -12.40 10.02
C ALA A 436 51.39 -11.71 9.43
N GLU A 437 50.20 -11.98 9.96
CA GLU A 437 48.96 -11.29 9.61
C GLU A 437 49.04 -9.81 9.95
N ARG A 438 49.43 -9.44 11.18
CA ARG A 438 49.62 -8.02 11.55
C ARG A 438 50.58 -7.28 10.62
N LYS A 439 51.67 -7.91 10.19
CA LYS A 439 52.62 -7.31 9.23
C LYS A 439 52.00 -7.15 7.84
N ARG A 440 51.16 -8.10 7.39
CA ARG A 440 50.41 -7.98 6.12
C ARG A 440 49.34 -6.89 6.20
N GLU A 441 48.63 -6.81 7.31
CA GLU A 441 47.63 -5.75 7.58
C GLU A 441 48.27 -4.36 7.54
N LEU A 442 49.44 -4.18 8.15
CA LEU A 442 50.17 -2.91 8.12
C LEU A 442 50.57 -2.47 6.70
N MET A 443 50.95 -3.42 5.84
CA MET A 443 51.25 -3.14 4.42
C MET A 443 49.97 -2.83 3.62
N LEU A 444 48.84 -3.44 3.97
CA LEU A 444 47.52 -3.12 3.43
C LEU A 444 46.99 -1.76 3.94
N GLU A 445 47.37 -1.33 5.15
CA GLU A 445 47.10 0.02 5.67
C GLU A 445 47.80 1.11 4.86
N GLY A 446 48.98 0.84 4.29
CA GLY A 446 49.59 1.72 3.28
C GLY A 446 48.66 1.97 2.08
N ASN A 447 48.04 0.91 1.55
CA ASN A 447 46.99 1.01 0.51
C ASN A 447 45.69 1.66 1.03
N SER A 448 45.47 1.66 2.35
CA SER A 448 44.33 2.34 3.00
C SER A 448 44.39 3.86 2.83
N THR A 449 45.57 4.47 2.72
CA THR A 449 45.67 5.93 2.48
C THR A 449 45.13 6.32 1.09
N HIS A 450 45.61 5.67 0.03
CA HIS A 450 45.09 5.85 -1.33
C HIS A 450 43.59 5.49 -1.44
N PHE A 451 43.15 4.43 -0.74
CA PHE A 451 41.74 4.06 -0.70
C PHE A 451 40.88 5.10 0.04
N LYS A 452 41.38 5.69 1.14
CA LYS A 452 40.73 6.79 1.85
C LYS A 452 40.61 8.03 0.96
N GLU A 453 41.65 8.39 0.21
CA GLU A 453 41.60 9.50 -0.76
C GLU A 453 40.60 9.24 -1.90
N MET A 454 40.56 8.01 -2.42
CA MET A 454 39.57 7.58 -3.41
C MET A 454 38.14 7.69 -2.84
N ILE A 455 37.91 7.23 -1.61
CA ILE A 455 36.63 7.37 -0.93
C ILE A 455 36.26 8.84 -0.77
N GLN A 456 37.17 9.69 -0.31
CA GLN A 456 36.94 11.13 -0.16
C GLN A 456 36.54 11.78 -1.48
N LYS A 457 37.31 11.57 -2.56
CA LYS A 457 36.97 12.07 -3.90
C LYS A 457 35.62 11.56 -4.40
N THR A 458 35.23 10.33 -4.04
CA THR A 458 33.89 9.83 -4.38
C THR A 458 32.80 10.46 -3.55
N ASN A 459 33.04 10.72 -2.26
CA ASN A 459 32.10 11.37 -1.37
C ASN A 459 31.87 12.83 -1.77
N GLU A 460 32.92 13.55 -2.13
CA GLU A 460 32.84 14.91 -2.69
C GLU A 460 31.97 14.95 -3.94
N LYS A 461 32.14 14.02 -4.88
CA LYS A 461 31.30 13.94 -6.09
C LYS A 461 29.82 13.66 -5.77
N ILE A 462 29.56 12.81 -4.79
CA ILE A 462 28.18 12.50 -4.35
C ILE A 462 27.55 13.72 -3.68
N LEU A 463 28.31 14.45 -2.87
CA LEU A 463 27.86 15.69 -2.24
C LEU A 463 27.61 16.80 -3.26
N ALA A 464 28.50 16.98 -4.23
CA ALA A 464 28.32 17.92 -5.33
C ALA A 464 27.04 17.64 -6.11
N TYR A 465 26.77 16.36 -6.42
CA TYR A 465 25.49 15.96 -7.01
C TYR A 465 24.29 16.27 -6.10
N GLY A 466 24.41 16.02 -4.80
CA GLY A 466 23.37 16.41 -3.83
C GLY A 466 23.11 17.92 -3.80
N GLU A 467 24.14 18.73 -3.92
CA GLU A 467 24.05 20.19 -3.99
C GLU A 467 23.46 20.69 -5.32
N GLU A 468 23.83 20.07 -6.44
CA GLU A 468 23.19 20.31 -7.75
C GLU A 468 21.69 20.06 -7.67
N VAL A 469 21.29 18.89 -7.17
CA VAL A 469 19.88 18.52 -6.99
C VAL A 469 19.18 19.51 -6.05
N LEU A 470 19.85 19.96 -4.98
CA LEU A 470 19.28 20.91 -4.04
C LEU A 470 19.01 22.27 -4.70
N LYS A 471 19.98 22.82 -5.45
CA LYS A 471 19.82 24.07 -6.20
C LYS A 471 18.71 23.99 -7.24
N GLU A 472 18.61 22.88 -7.95
CA GLU A 472 17.50 22.64 -8.90
C GLU A 472 16.13 22.57 -8.20
N SER A 473 16.11 22.27 -6.90
CA SER A 473 14.89 22.10 -6.11
C SER A 473 14.42 23.36 -5.40
N GLU A 474 15.31 24.33 -5.23
CA GLU A 474 15.03 25.58 -4.52
C GLU A 474 13.88 26.34 -5.20
N GLY A 475 12.86 26.69 -4.41
CA GLY A 475 11.68 27.42 -4.87
C GLY A 475 10.66 26.62 -5.68
N VAL A 476 11.00 25.40 -6.12
CA VAL A 476 10.10 24.56 -6.94
C VAL A 476 9.40 23.50 -6.11
N ARG A 477 10.13 22.85 -5.18
CA ARG A 477 9.64 21.67 -4.44
C ARG A 477 10.12 21.66 -2.99
N PRO A 478 9.47 20.89 -2.10
CA PRO A 478 9.90 20.76 -0.72
C PRO A 478 11.32 20.20 -0.61
N LEU A 479 12.23 20.95 0.02
CA LEU A 479 13.65 20.58 0.13
C LEU A 479 13.93 19.50 1.19
N PHE A 480 12.98 19.27 2.10
CA PHE A 480 13.17 18.42 3.27
C PHE A 480 13.61 16.98 2.94
N PRO A 481 13.00 16.26 1.97
CA PRO A 481 13.42 14.89 1.65
C PRO A 481 14.87 14.82 1.18
N ILE A 482 15.28 15.77 0.35
CA ILE A 482 16.64 15.83 -0.22
C ILE A 482 17.65 16.17 0.87
N LEU A 483 17.37 17.18 1.70
CA LEU A 483 18.19 17.54 2.86
C LEU A 483 18.37 16.36 3.81
N LYS A 484 17.30 15.61 4.09
CA LYS A 484 17.35 14.41 4.93
C LYS A 484 18.26 13.33 4.33
N ALA A 485 18.17 13.10 3.02
CA ALA A 485 19.03 12.13 2.32
C ALA A 485 20.52 12.55 2.35
N ILE A 486 20.82 13.83 2.12
CA ILE A 486 22.19 14.36 2.22
C ILE A 486 22.71 14.25 3.66
N GLN A 487 21.90 14.59 4.66
CA GLN A 487 22.30 14.44 6.06
C GLN A 487 22.54 12.98 6.44
N GLN A 488 21.70 12.06 5.98
CA GLN A 488 21.90 10.63 6.22
C GLN A 488 23.19 10.14 5.57
N PHE A 489 23.46 10.54 4.33
CA PHE A 489 24.74 10.24 3.66
C PHE A 489 25.95 10.76 4.44
N LYS A 490 25.89 12.01 4.95
CA LYS A 490 26.97 12.59 5.75
C LYS A 490 27.15 11.84 7.08
N LYS A 491 26.08 11.32 7.69
CA LYS A 491 26.16 10.46 8.89
C LYS A 491 26.80 9.11 8.56
N ASP A 492 26.31 8.42 7.54
CA ASP A 492 26.75 7.07 7.17
C ASP A 492 28.24 7.04 6.77
N ASN A 493 28.76 8.14 6.22
CA ASN A 493 30.17 8.28 5.82
C ASN A 493 31.04 9.01 6.85
N ASN A 494 30.54 9.24 8.07
CA ASN A 494 31.25 9.95 9.15
C ASN A 494 31.82 11.32 8.74
N LEU A 495 31.12 12.03 7.84
CA LEU A 495 31.49 13.37 7.37
C LEU A 495 30.98 14.49 8.29
N LEU A 496 30.12 14.15 9.25
CA LEU A 496 29.69 15.09 10.29
C LEU A 496 30.62 15.00 11.50
N PRO A 497 30.97 16.13 12.12
CA PRO A 497 31.64 16.09 13.42
C PRO A 497 30.77 15.31 14.40
N PRO A 498 31.36 14.49 15.30
CA PRO A 498 30.61 13.83 16.35
C PRO A 498 29.83 14.89 17.11
N LYS A 499 28.52 14.69 17.26
CA LYS A 499 27.70 15.58 18.08
C LYS A 499 28.34 15.64 19.46
N ARG A 500 28.87 16.81 19.84
CA ARG A 500 29.24 17.08 21.22
C ARG A 500 27.93 17.03 22.00
N TYR A 501 27.70 15.91 22.68
CA TYR A 501 26.74 15.92 23.77
C TYR A 501 27.32 16.91 24.77
N GLU A 502 26.62 18.01 25.03
CA GLU A 502 26.87 18.78 26.25
C GLU A 502 26.83 17.77 27.38
N GLU A 503 27.95 17.65 28.10
CA GLU A 503 28.10 16.70 29.19
C GLU A 503 26.91 16.90 30.14
N ALA A 504 26.01 15.92 30.18
CA ALA A 504 25.03 15.82 31.24
C ALA A 504 25.80 15.96 32.57
N PRO A 505 25.30 16.73 33.55
CA PRO A 505 26.02 16.98 34.80
C PRO A 505 26.44 15.64 35.37
N THR A 506 27.76 15.49 35.52
CA THR A 506 28.46 14.28 35.99
C THR A 506 27.61 13.55 37.01
N LEU A 507 27.04 12.41 36.60
CA LEU A 507 26.44 11.47 37.52
C LEU A 507 27.53 11.06 38.50
N VAL A 508 27.40 11.57 39.72
CA VAL A 508 28.19 11.22 40.91
C VAL A 508 28.55 9.74 40.85
N GLU A 509 29.85 9.45 40.83
CA GLU A 509 30.37 8.10 40.91
C GLU A 509 29.70 7.37 42.07
N ARG A 510 28.77 6.46 41.76
CA ARG A 510 28.29 5.47 42.73
C ARG A 510 29.47 4.57 43.04
N ARG A 511 30.23 4.93 44.08
CA ARG A 511 31.23 4.08 44.74
C ARG A 511 30.63 2.68 44.86
N ARG A 512 31.17 1.72 44.10
CA ARG A 512 30.85 0.31 44.27
C ARG A 512 31.21 -0.05 45.70
N LYS A 513 30.21 -0.33 46.54
CA LYS A 513 30.43 -0.93 47.85
C LYS A 513 31.16 -2.25 47.61
N ILE A 514 32.45 -2.27 47.96
CA ILE A 514 33.22 -3.49 48.14
C ILE A 514 32.44 -4.32 49.17
N ARG A 515 31.93 -5.49 48.75
CA ARG A 515 31.36 -6.44 49.70
C ARG A 515 32.51 -6.94 50.58
N PRO A 516 32.44 -6.84 51.92
CA PRO A 516 33.45 -7.47 52.76
C PRO A 516 33.43 -8.98 52.52
N GLN A 517 34.60 -9.56 52.22
CA GLN A 517 34.80 -11.00 52.33
C GLN A 517 34.48 -11.41 53.77
N CYS A 518 33.55 -12.35 53.95
CA CYS A 518 33.24 -12.91 55.25
C CYS A 518 34.48 -13.61 55.81
N THR A 519 35.07 -13.06 56.86
CA THR A 519 36.23 -13.61 57.60
C THR A 519 35.81 -14.54 58.74
N ASN A 520 34.65 -15.21 58.63
CA ASN A 520 34.22 -16.20 59.62
C ASN A 520 34.45 -17.61 59.07
N SER A 521 35.67 -18.13 59.23
CA SER A 521 35.90 -19.58 59.19
C SER A 521 35.21 -20.19 60.42
N ILE A 522 34.21 -21.04 60.21
CA ILE A 522 33.60 -21.81 61.29
C ILE A 522 34.59 -22.92 61.66
N PRO A 523 35.06 -23.01 62.91
CA PRO A 523 35.92 -24.11 63.36
C PRO A 523 35.20 -25.44 63.23
N GLU A 524 35.88 -26.47 62.71
CA GLU A 524 35.30 -27.80 62.42
C GLU A 524 34.63 -28.47 63.64
N GLU A 525 34.99 -28.06 64.86
CA GLU A 525 34.46 -28.55 66.13
C GLU A 525 32.99 -28.15 66.41
N LYS A 526 32.42 -27.20 65.65
CA LYS A 526 31.01 -26.77 65.77
C LYS A 526 30.09 -27.30 64.68
N ILE A 527 30.58 -28.20 63.83
CA ILE A 527 29.78 -28.86 62.81
C ILE A 527 29.24 -30.17 63.40
N HIS A 528 28.01 -30.14 63.92
CA HIS A 528 27.27 -31.36 64.25
C HIS A 528 26.63 -31.90 62.96
N TYR A 529 27.07 -33.07 62.52
CA TYR A 529 26.42 -33.83 61.46
C TYR A 529 25.21 -34.56 62.06
N LEU A 530 24.02 -34.32 61.52
CA LEU A 530 22.82 -35.14 61.74
C LEU A 530 22.80 -36.31 60.76
#